data_AF-A0A163UQE0-F1
#
_entry.id   AF-A0A163UQE0-F1
#
_cell.length_a   1.000
_cell.length_b   1.000
_cell.length_c   1.000
_cell.angle_alpha   90.00
_cell.angle_beta   90.00
_cell.angle_gamma   90.00
#
_symmetry.space_group_name_H-M   'P 1'
#
loop_
_entity.id
_entity.type
_entity.pdbx_description
1 polymer ?
#
loop_
_entity_poly.entity_id
_entity_poly.type
_entity_poly.pdbx_seq_one_letter_code
_entity_poly.pdbx_strand_id
1 'polypeptide(L)'
;MKWKEPTFGPTPLLKALMGANARRKAQAADLEAEQKKLNLTYPDWAKDWIRKYKEAWYMAEACGDKEGMKRAAKLAEGVRDKLRAMEKMPPWAQEQMQKQTVRWMEANEVGNVREMKAAGEAGQGIRDKLIIIDHIGKKSPEDAKRLNDLTAKWYAANDRGIVDGKNMSDKPSEVKKAKDNYSNEAQKLMAQYALPRQEPKKEEVPGKNQGTTAPPAEQGTHEGFSYEWTGAHVTPEFKTKVLDICKKLQINPDDLMAIMAFESRGINPAAVNPKSGATGLIQFMPSTAASLGTSTSALAKMSAVEQLDYVYKYFKPYAGRIHNVYDAYMVVFLPIGVGKDDDFVLGQKDSTEILAGKLTKGKVYAQNSGLDVNGDFKITKKEAGQKVINTRNQYKKIK
;
A
#
# COMPACT_ATOMS: atom_id res chain seq x y z
N MET A 1 15.23 -47.58 -22.53
CA MET A 1 15.31 -46.11 -22.36
C MET A 1 14.88 -45.44 -23.65
N LYS A 2 13.82 -44.62 -23.66
CA LYS A 2 13.49 -43.79 -24.83
C LYS A 2 14.43 -42.58 -24.82
N TRP A 3 15.36 -42.53 -25.77
CA TRP A 3 16.17 -41.34 -26.04
C TRP A 3 15.21 -40.19 -26.38
N LYS A 4 15.21 -39.13 -25.57
CA LYS A 4 14.57 -37.86 -25.94
C LYS A 4 15.59 -37.07 -26.75
N GLU A 5 15.29 -36.82 -28.01
CA GLU A 5 16.11 -35.94 -28.83
C GLU A 5 16.23 -34.55 -28.16
N PRO A 6 17.43 -33.96 -28.13
CA PRO A 6 17.59 -32.59 -27.67
C PRO A 6 16.87 -31.66 -28.65
N THR A 7 15.80 -31.02 -28.20
CA THR A 7 15.14 -29.96 -28.96
C THR A 7 16.04 -28.72 -28.97
N PHE A 8 16.82 -28.55 -30.04
CA PHE A 8 17.53 -27.30 -30.26
C PHE A 8 16.48 -26.21 -30.56
N GLY A 9 16.35 -25.25 -29.65
CA GLY A 9 15.46 -24.11 -29.86
C GLY A 9 15.83 -23.30 -31.12
N PRO A 10 14.95 -22.42 -31.60
CA PRO A 10 15.17 -21.67 -32.83
C PRO A 10 16.49 -20.88 -32.80
N THR A 11 17.22 -20.90 -33.92
CA THR A 11 18.50 -20.19 -34.07
C THR A 11 18.32 -18.67 -33.91
N PRO A 12 19.37 -17.91 -33.56
CA PRO A 12 19.29 -16.45 -33.44
C PRO A 12 18.73 -15.75 -34.69
N LEU A 13 19.13 -16.20 -35.89
CA LEU A 13 18.62 -15.68 -37.16
C LEU A 13 17.11 -15.95 -37.32
N LEU A 14 16.67 -17.17 -37.00
CA LEU A 14 15.25 -17.53 -37.08
C LEU A 14 14.41 -16.73 -36.07
N LYS A 15 14.92 -16.51 -34.85
CA LYS A 15 14.28 -15.64 -33.86
C LYS A 15 14.17 -14.19 -34.34
N ALA A 16 15.20 -13.66 -34.99
CA ALA A 16 15.19 -12.31 -35.55
C ALA A 16 14.18 -12.17 -36.69
N LEU A 17 14.10 -13.15 -37.60
CA LEU A 17 13.12 -13.19 -38.70
C LEU A 17 11.68 -13.30 -38.19
N MET A 18 11.43 -14.17 -37.20
CA MET A 18 10.14 -14.27 -36.52
C MET A 18 9.75 -12.90 -35.91
N GLY A 19 10.71 -12.26 -35.21
CA GLY A 19 10.58 -10.90 -34.65
C GLY A 19 10.12 -9.87 -35.68
N ALA A 20 10.83 -9.79 -36.80
CA ALA A 20 10.52 -8.85 -37.87
C ALA A 20 9.13 -9.09 -38.49
N ASN A 21 8.75 -10.35 -38.71
CA ASN A 21 7.43 -10.67 -39.27
C ASN A 21 6.30 -10.34 -38.27
N ALA A 22 6.48 -10.62 -36.99
CA ALA A 22 5.51 -10.28 -35.94
C ALA A 22 5.31 -8.77 -35.83
N ARG A 23 6.38 -7.98 -35.89
CA ARG A 23 6.32 -6.50 -35.95
C ARG A 23 5.50 -6.02 -37.13
N ARG A 24 5.81 -6.53 -38.32
CA ARG A 24 5.11 -6.18 -39.56
C ARG A 24 3.61 -6.49 -39.45
N LYS A 25 3.23 -7.66 -38.95
CA LYS A 25 1.82 -8.04 -38.70
C LYS A 25 1.15 -7.10 -37.69
N ALA A 26 1.83 -6.75 -36.60
CA ALA A 26 1.31 -5.86 -35.57
C ALA A 26 1.12 -4.41 -36.07
N GLN A 27 2.02 -3.92 -36.93
CA GLN A 27 1.89 -2.61 -37.57
C GLN A 27 0.78 -2.57 -38.63
N ALA A 28 0.61 -3.66 -39.39
CA ALA A 28 -0.47 -3.81 -40.36
C ALA A 28 -1.85 -4.07 -39.72
N ALA A 29 -1.92 -4.28 -38.40
CA ALA A 29 -3.19 -4.49 -37.71
C ALA A 29 -4.08 -3.24 -37.83
N ASP A 30 -5.30 -3.46 -38.30
CA ASP A 30 -6.35 -2.46 -38.42
C ASP A 30 -6.95 -2.14 -37.05
N LEU A 31 -6.36 -1.15 -36.38
CA LEU A 31 -6.84 -0.68 -35.08
C LEU A 31 -8.14 0.13 -35.22
N GLU A 32 -8.48 0.67 -36.39
CA GLU A 32 -9.70 1.45 -36.57
C GLU A 32 -10.92 0.55 -36.59
N ALA A 33 -10.86 -0.56 -37.33
CA ALA A 33 -11.89 -1.59 -37.28
C ALA A 33 -12.06 -2.18 -35.88
N GLU A 34 -10.95 -2.39 -35.15
CA GLU A 34 -10.98 -2.87 -33.76
C GLU A 34 -11.65 -1.85 -32.81
N GLN A 35 -11.27 -0.57 -32.89
CA GLN A 35 -11.88 0.51 -32.11
C GLN A 35 -13.38 0.62 -32.40
N LYS A 36 -13.78 0.55 -33.67
CA LYS A 36 -15.20 0.57 -34.09
C LYS A 36 -15.98 -0.61 -33.52
N LYS A 37 -15.41 -1.81 -33.58
CA LYS A 37 -16.03 -3.03 -33.03
C LYS A 37 -16.22 -2.93 -31.50
N LEU A 38 -15.25 -2.34 -30.81
CA LEU A 38 -15.24 -2.24 -29.35
C LEU A 38 -15.93 -0.98 -28.82
N ASN A 39 -16.35 -0.07 -29.70
CA ASN A 39 -16.84 1.26 -29.37
C ASN A 39 -15.92 1.97 -28.37
N LEU A 40 -14.61 2.00 -28.68
CA LEU A 40 -13.57 2.50 -27.78
C LEU A 40 -12.49 3.22 -28.60
N THR A 41 -12.18 4.47 -28.25
CA THR A 41 -11.16 5.26 -28.94
C THR A 41 -9.78 5.07 -28.31
N TYR A 42 -8.76 4.84 -29.14
CA TYR A 42 -7.39 4.64 -28.69
C TYR A 42 -6.60 5.94 -28.87
N PRO A 43 -6.11 6.59 -27.79
CA PRO A 43 -5.10 7.63 -27.90
C PRO A 43 -3.77 7.03 -28.39
N ASP A 44 -2.86 7.87 -28.89
CA ASP A 44 -1.63 7.38 -29.55
C ASP A 44 -0.77 6.49 -28.66
N TRP A 45 -0.60 6.85 -27.38
CA TRP A 45 0.11 6.00 -26.42
C TRP A 45 -0.54 4.60 -26.30
N ALA A 46 -1.87 4.51 -26.35
CA ALA A 46 -2.57 3.23 -26.25
C ALA A 46 -2.42 2.43 -27.55
N LYS A 47 -2.44 3.09 -28.71
CA LYS A 47 -2.16 2.44 -30.01
C LYS A 47 -0.77 1.79 -29.97
N ASP A 48 0.24 2.48 -29.48
CA ASP A 48 1.61 1.97 -29.40
C ASP A 48 1.69 0.71 -28.53
N TRP A 49 1.10 0.75 -27.33
CA TRP A 49 1.07 -0.40 -26.43
C TRP A 49 0.23 -1.56 -26.97
N ILE A 50 -0.91 -1.31 -27.60
CA ILE A 50 -1.71 -2.35 -28.25
C ILE A 50 -0.93 -3.01 -29.39
N ARG A 51 -0.21 -2.24 -30.21
CA ARG A 51 0.66 -2.81 -31.26
C ARG A 51 1.78 -3.65 -30.65
N LYS A 52 2.39 -3.19 -29.57
CA LYS A 52 3.43 -3.94 -28.85
C LYS A 52 2.92 -5.28 -28.32
N TYR A 53 1.73 -5.29 -27.72
CA TYR A 53 1.13 -6.54 -27.26
C TYR A 53 0.67 -7.44 -28.42
N LYS A 54 0.22 -6.87 -29.55
CA LYS A 54 -0.04 -7.66 -30.77
C LYS A 54 1.25 -8.28 -31.34
N GLU A 55 2.36 -7.56 -31.34
CA GLU A 55 3.67 -8.10 -31.73
C GLU A 55 4.05 -9.28 -30.83
N ALA A 56 3.97 -9.11 -29.51
CA ALA A 56 4.24 -10.18 -28.55
C ALA A 56 3.32 -11.40 -28.77
N TRP A 57 2.06 -11.16 -29.12
CA TRP A 57 1.11 -12.23 -29.45
C TRP A 57 1.51 -12.98 -30.72
N TYR A 58 1.84 -12.28 -31.82
CA TYR A 58 2.27 -12.90 -33.07
C TYR A 58 3.61 -13.65 -32.92
N MET A 59 4.50 -13.15 -32.05
CA MET A 59 5.73 -13.85 -31.69
C MET A 59 5.47 -15.15 -30.95
N ALA A 60 4.57 -15.12 -29.97
CA ALA A 60 4.19 -16.30 -29.22
C ALA A 60 3.48 -17.33 -30.11
N GLU A 61 2.60 -16.87 -31.02
CA GLU A 61 1.96 -17.70 -32.04
C GLU A 61 3.00 -18.42 -32.93
N ALA A 62 3.98 -17.69 -33.47
CA ALA A 62 5.03 -18.26 -34.33
C ALA A 62 5.89 -19.31 -33.61
N CYS A 63 6.01 -19.21 -32.27
CA CYS A 63 6.74 -20.16 -31.45
C CYS A 63 5.86 -21.30 -30.88
N GLY A 64 4.55 -21.30 -31.15
CA GLY A 64 3.59 -22.22 -30.53
C GLY A 64 3.39 -22.01 -29.02
N ASP A 65 3.82 -20.86 -28.47
CA ASP A 65 3.70 -20.51 -27.05
C ASP A 65 2.28 -20.01 -26.73
N LYS A 66 1.39 -20.96 -26.46
CA LYS A 66 0.00 -20.67 -26.08
C LYS A 66 -0.12 -19.80 -24.83
N GLU A 67 0.80 -19.90 -23.88
CA GLU A 67 0.77 -19.09 -22.66
C GLU A 67 1.24 -17.66 -22.92
N GLY A 68 2.27 -17.48 -23.75
CA GLY A 68 2.69 -16.17 -24.26
C GLY A 68 1.56 -15.44 -25.00
N MET A 69 0.81 -16.16 -25.84
CA MET A 69 -0.37 -15.60 -26.54
C MET A 69 -1.42 -15.12 -25.54
N LYS A 70 -1.79 -15.94 -24.54
CA LYS A 70 -2.76 -15.54 -23.50
C LYS A 70 -2.29 -14.33 -22.70
N ARG A 71 -1.01 -14.27 -22.33
CA ARG A 71 -0.43 -13.14 -21.58
C ARG A 71 -0.51 -11.86 -22.39
N ALA A 72 -0.11 -11.89 -23.66
CA ALA A 72 -0.17 -10.73 -24.55
C ALA A 72 -1.61 -10.24 -24.75
N ALA A 73 -2.56 -11.16 -24.95
CA ALA A 73 -3.99 -10.82 -25.06
C ALA A 73 -4.54 -10.18 -23.77
N LYS A 74 -4.17 -10.71 -22.59
CA LYS A 74 -4.57 -10.16 -21.30
C LYS A 74 -4.01 -8.75 -21.06
N LEU A 75 -2.78 -8.49 -21.46
CA LEU A 75 -2.17 -7.17 -21.37
C LEU A 75 -2.88 -6.16 -22.28
N ALA A 76 -3.22 -6.55 -23.51
CA ALA A 76 -3.99 -5.72 -24.42
C ALA A 76 -5.39 -5.41 -23.87
N GLU A 77 -6.09 -6.40 -23.31
CA GLU A 77 -7.40 -6.15 -22.67
C GLU A 77 -7.28 -5.24 -21.45
N GLY A 78 -6.21 -5.39 -20.66
CA GLY A 78 -5.92 -4.50 -19.54
C GLY A 78 -5.80 -3.03 -19.96
N VAL A 79 -5.21 -2.73 -21.12
CA VAL A 79 -5.18 -1.36 -21.66
C VAL A 79 -6.59 -0.87 -21.98
N ARG A 80 -7.41 -1.69 -22.65
CA ARG A 80 -8.79 -1.33 -23.00
C ARG A 80 -9.67 -1.07 -21.78
N ASP A 81 -9.55 -1.90 -20.76
CA ASP A 81 -10.27 -1.71 -19.49
C ASP A 81 -9.87 -0.40 -18.80
N LYS A 82 -8.60 -0.02 -18.88
CA LYS A 82 -8.14 1.29 -18.37
C LYS A 82 -8.70 2.43 -19.19
N LEU A 83 -8.75 2.33 -20.52
CA LEU A 83 -9.37 3.35 -21.39
C LEU A 83 -10.85 3.56 -21.03
N ARG A 84 -11.64 2.48 -20.93
CA ARG A 84 -13.05 2.53 -20.51
C ARG A 84 -13.24 3.14 -19.12
N ALA A 85 -12.30 2.87 -18.21
CA ALA A 85 -12.34 3.47 -16.88
C ALA A 85 -12.04 4.97 -16.93
N MET A 86 -11.06 5.40 -17.74
CA MET A 86 -10.65 6.80 -17.86
C MET A 86 -11.73 7.67 -18.50
N GLU A 87 -12.54 7.16 -19.44
CA GLU A 87 -13.66 7.91 -20.04
C GLU A 87 -14.66 8.46 -19.01
N LYS A 88 -14.79 7.79 -17.85
CA LYS A 88 -15.70 8.19 -16.78
C LYS A 88 -15.05 9.14 -15.76
N MET A 89 -13.77 9.47 -15.94
CA MET A 89 -13.00 10.25 -14.98
C MET A 89 -12.90 11.73 -15.40
N PRO A 90 -12.75 12.66 -14.45
CA PRO A 90 -12.44 14.05 -14.76
C PRO A 90 -11.07 14.18 -15.44
N PRO A 91 -10.81 15.25 -16.22
CA PRO A 91 -9.60 15.38 -17.03
C PRO A 91 -8.27 15.18 -16.28
N TRP A 92 -8.16 15.74 -15.06
CA TRP A 92 -6.95 15.57 -14.23
C TRP A 92 -6.72 14.09 -13.90
N ALA A 93 -7.79 13.34 -13.63
CA ALA A 93 -7.69 11.93 -13.26
C ALA A 93 -7.37 11.07 -14.49
N GLN A 94 -7.87 11.43 -15.67
CA GLN A 94 -7.48 10.79 -16.93
C GLN A 94 -5.97 10.95 -17.18
N GLU A 95 -5.44 12.17 -17.08
CA GLU A 95 -4.01 12.47 -17.27
C GLU A 95 -3.13 11.67 -16.28
N GLN A 96 -3.52 11.67 -14.99
CA GLN A 96 -2.77 10.95 -13.97
C GLN A 96 -2.89 9.42 -14.11
N MET A 97 -4.06 8.90 -14.45
CA MET A 97 -4.25 7.47 -14.69
C MET A 97 -3.47 7.00 -15.91
N GLN A 98 -3.43 7.79 -16.99
CA GLN A 98 -2.59 7.52 -18.15
C GLN A 98 -1.12 7.42 -17.73
N LYS A 99 -0.61 8.43 -17.01
CA LYS A 99 0.78 8.48 -16.53
C LYS A 99 1.15 7.23 -15.73
N GLN A 100 0.32 6.81 -14.78
CA GLN A 100 0.59 5.61 -13.98
C GLN A 100 0.41 4.32 -14.80
N THR A 101 -0.51 4.29 -15.75
CA THR A 101 -0.71 3.11 -16.62
C THR A 101 0.50 2.89 -17.52
N VAL A 102 1.03 3.95 -18.14
CA VAL A 102 2.27 3.87 -18.94
C VAL A 102 3.46 3.46 -18.08
N ARG A 103 3.67 4.10 -16.92
CA ARG A 103 4.74 3.73 -15.98
C ARG A 103 4.67 2.27 -15.56
N TRP A 104 3.47 1.75 -15.30
CA TRP A 104 3.28 0.33 -14.98
C TRP A 104 3.67 -0.57 -16.15
N MET A 105 3.27 -0.22 -17.38
CA MET A 105 3.56 -1.04 -18.56
C MET A 105 5.05 -1.04 -18.92
N GLU A 106 5.72 0.10 -18.85
CA GLU A 106 7.17 0.21 -19.02
C GLU A 106 7.92 -0.62 -17.98
N ALA A 107 7.49 -0.54 -16.71
CA ALA A 107 8.08 -1.33 -15.64
C ALA A 107 7.82 -2.83 -15.82
N ASN A 108 6.62 -3.22 -16.28
CA ASN A 108 6.28 -4.62 -16.56
C ASN A 108 7.12 -5.21 -17.68
N GLU A 109 7.41 -4.44 -18.73
CA GLU A 109 8.25 -4.88 -19.84
C GLU A 109 9.67 -5.25 -19.41
N VAL A 110 10.26 -4.45 -18.53
CA VAL A 110 11.63 -4.68 -18.03
C VAL A 110 11.66 -5.52 -16.75
N GLY A 111 10.52 -6.02 -16.27
CA GLY A 111 10.40 -6.80 -15.04
C GLY A 111 10.70 -6.01 -13.76
N ASN A 112 10.56 -4.68 -13.78
CA ASN A 112 10.78 -3.82 -12.61
C ASN A 112 9.56 -3.84 -11.67
N VAL A 113 9.50 -4.88 -10.84
CA VAL A 113 8.38 -5.12 -9.90
C VAL A 113 8.16 -3.97 -8.93
N ARG A 114 9.22 -3.24 -8.53
CA ARG A 114 9.10 -2.10 -7.60
C ARG A 114 8.33 -0.95 -8.24
N GLU A 115 8.69 -0.59 -9.47
CA GLU A 115 8.02 0.47 -10.22
C GLU A 115 6.60 0.08 -10.62
N MET A 116 6.37 -1.19 -10.99
CA MET A 116 5.02 -1.71 -11.22
C MET A 116 4.13 -1.54 -9.98
N LYS A 117 4.63 -1.91 -8.79
CA LYS A 117 3.87 -1.77 -7.55
C LYS A 117 3.58 -0.30 -7.22
N ALA A 118 4.60 0.56 -7.34
CA ALA A 118 4.45 1.99 -7.09
C ALA A 118 3.42 2.65 -8.04
N ALA A 119 3.47 2.32 -9.33
CA ALA A 119 2.51 2.80 -10.31
C ALA A 119 1.08 2.27 -10.02
N GLY A 120 0.96 1.01 -9.59
CA GLY A 120 -0.31 0.42 -9.16
C GLY A 120 -0.91 1.14 -7.95
N GLU A 121 -0.11 1.38 -6.92
CA GLU A 121 -0.52 2.12 -5.70
C GLU A 121 -0.92 3.56 -6.02
N ALA A 122 -0.14 4.26 -6.85
CA ALA A 122 -0.48 5.61 -7.32
C ALA A 122 -1.81 5.62 -8.12
N GLY A 123 -2.03 4.60 -8.95
CA GLY A 123 -3.31 4.42 -9.67
C GLY A 123 -4.49 4.18 -8.73
N GLN A 124 -4.31 3.45 -7.63
CA GLN A 124 -5.34 3.28 -6.61
C GLN A 124 -5.64 4.59 -5.88
N GLY A 125 -4.60 5.35 -5.52
CA GLY A 125 -4.76 6.65 -4.87
C GLY A 125 -5.49 7.70 -5.71
N ILE A 126 -5.57 7.55 -7.04
CA ILE A 126 -6.41 8.39 -7.91
C ILE A 126 -7.89 7.97 -7.76
N ARG A 127 -8.16 6.65 -7.76
CA ARG A 127 -9.52 6.11 -7.59
C ARG A 127 -10.10 6.47 -6.23
N ASP A 128 -9.30 6.40 -5.18
CA ASP A 128 -9.73 6.73 -3.83
C ASP A 128 -10.16 8.21 -3.72
N LYS A 129 -9.43 9.13 -4.38
CA LYS A 129 -9.85 10.54 -4.48
C LYS A 129 -11.19 10.70 -5.20
N LEU A 130 -11.39 9.98 -6.30
CA LEU A 130 -12.67 10.00 -7.03
C LEU A 130 -13.83 9.45 -6.19
N ILE A 131 -13.60 8.42 -5.39
CA ILE A 131 -14.60 7.88 -4.45
C ILE A 131 -14.99 8.93 -3.41
N ILE A 132 -14.02 9.69 -2.88
CA ILE A 132 -14.29 10.77 -1.93
C ILE A 132 -15.12 11.87 -2.60
N ILE A 133 -14.74 12.29 -3.82
CA ILE A 133 -15.48 13.30 -4.58
C ILE A 133 -16.92 12.83 -4.84
N ASP A 134 -17.13 11.59 -5.27
CA ASP A 134 -18.46 11.01 -5.48
C ASP A 134 -19.28 10.96 -4.18
N HIS A 135 -18.65 10.57 -3.07
CA HIS A 135 -19.30 10.56 -1.76
C HIS A 135 -19.79 11.95 -1.34
N ILE A 136 -18.95 12.97 -1.51
CA ILE A 136 -19.32 14.35 -1.22
C ILE A 136 -20.41 14.80 -2.19
N GLY A 137 -20.34 14.42 -3.48
CA GLY A 137 -21.31 14.82 -4.50
C GLY A 137 -22.73 14.35 -4.22
N LYS A 138 -22.88 13.24 -3.48
CA LYS A 138 -24.18 12.77 -2.98
C LYS A 138 -24.80 13.67 -1.90
N LYS A 139 -24.00 14.47 -1.21
CA LYS A 139 -24.42 15.39 -0.13
C LYS A 139 -24.41 16.85 -0.57
N SER A 140 -23.36 17.28 -1.26
CA SER A 140 -23.21 18.61 -1.86
C SER A 140 -22.47 18.48 -3.20
N PRO A 141 -23.18 18.63 -4.33
CA PRO A 141 -22.59 18.72 -5.65
C PRO A 141 -21.56 19.85 -5.79
N GLU A 142 -21.80 20.99 -5.12
CA GLU A 142 -20.95 22.17 -5.17
C GLU A 142 -19.59 21.91 -4.51
N ASP A 143 -19.59 21.29 -3.33
CA ASP A 143 -18.35 20.96 -2.63
C ASP A 143 -17.60 19.80 -3.28
N ALA A 144 -18.30 18.86 -3.90
CA ALA A 144 -17.65 17.85 -4.74
C ALA A 144 -16.94 18.49 -5.95
N LYS A 145 -17.59 19.45 -6.61
CA LYS A 145 -16.99 20.23 -7.69
C LYS A 145 -15.77 21.01 -7.19
N ARG A 146 -15.88 21.67 -6.03
CA ARG A 146 -14.76 22.40 -5.42
C ARG A 146 -13.59 21.47 -5.08
N LEU A 147 -13.84 20.29 -4.51
CA LEU A 147 -12.79 19.31 -4.19
C LEU A 147 -12.11 18.79 -5.47
N ASN A 148 -12.90 18.51 -6.50
CA ASN A 148 -12.40 18.12 -7.80
C ASN A 148 -11.50 19.22 -8.41
N ASP A 149 -11.92 20.48 -8.34
CA ASP A 149 -11.17 21.62 -8.89
C ASP A 149 -9.87 21.87 -8.10
N LEU A 150 -9.91 21.80 -6.77
CA LEU A 150 -8.71 21.89 -5.92
C LEU A 150 -7.72 20.77 -6.24
N THR A 151 -8.21 19.56 -6.46
CA THR A 151 -7.39 18.41 -6.86
C THR A 151 -6.74 18.64 -8.23
N ALA A 152 -7.52 19.14 -9.21
CA ALA A 152 -7.00 19.47 -10.54
C ALA A 152 -5.91 20.56 -10.49
N LYS A 153 -6.12 21.62 -9.71
CA LYS A 153 -5.14 22.70 -9.51
C LYS A 153 -3.86 22.19 -8.87
N TRP A 154 -3.97 21.30 -7.87
CA TRP A 154 -2.81 20.69 -7.24
C TRP A 154 -1.96 19.91 -8.24
N TYR A 155 -2.59 19.08 -9.10
CA TYR A 155 -1.88 18.33 -10.13
C TYR A 155 -1.27 19.25 -11.20
N ALA A 156 -1.97 20.30 -11.63
CA ALA A 156 -1.43 21.28 -12.57
C ALA A 156 -0.19 22.01 -12.02
N ALA A 157 -0.23 22.40 -10.73
CA ALA A 157 0.90 23.02 -10.05
C ALA A 157 2.07 22.02 -9.87
N ASN A 158 1.77 20.78 -9.50
CA ASN A 158 2.78 19.75 -9.27
C ASN A 158 3.49 19.31 -10.56
N ASP A 159 2.74 19.08 -11.63
CA ASP A 159 3.27 18.46 -12.84
C ASP A 159 3.80 19.49 -13.84
N ARG A 160 3.21 20.69 -13.88
CA ARG A 160 3.51 21.71 -14.89
C ARG A 160 3.91 23.06 -14.31
N GLY A 161 3.92 23.22 -12.98
CA GLY A 161 4.16 24.51 -12.35
C GLY A 161 3.06 25.53 -12.63
N ILE A 162 1.86 25.09 -13.01
CA ILE A 162 0.74 25.98 -13.33
C ILE A 162 -0.10 26.22 -12.08
N VAL A 163 -0.22 27.47 -11.67
CA VAL A 163 -0.98 27.91 -10.50
C VAL A 163 -2.07 28.86 -10.99
N ASP A 164 -3.34 28.50 -10.76
CA ASP A 164 -4.52 29.27 -11.18
C ASP A 164 -4.44 29.76 -12.64
N GLY A 165 -3.98 28.88 -13.54
CA GLY A 165 -3.87 29.15 -14.98
C GLY A 165 -2.61 29.90 -15.42
N LYS A 166 -1.76 30.32 -14.48
CA LYS A 166 -0.50 31.01 -14.78
C LYS A 166 0.67 30.04 -14.69
N ASN A 167 1.58 30.10 -15.66
CA ASN A 167 2.83 29.36 -15.58
C ASN A 167 3.76 30.02 -14.55
N MET A 168 4.13 29.26 -13.52
CA MET A 168 4.99 29.68 -12.41
C MET A 168 6.11 28.66 -12.18
N SER A 169 6.47 27.89 -13.20
CA SER A 169 7.52 26.85 -13.11
C SER A 169 8.90 27.41 -12.76
N ASP A 170 9.14 28.70 -13.03
CA ASP A 170 10.33 29.47 -12.65
C ASP A 170 10.33 29.90 -11.18
N LYS A 171 9.23 29.72 -10.45
CA LYS A 171 9.07 30.11 -9.04
C LYS A 171 8.66 28.94 -8.13
N PRO A 172 9.59 28.01 -7.82
CA PRO A 172 9.28 26.79 -7.07
C PRO A 172 8.68 27.03 -5.67
N SER A 173 9.09 28.11 -4.99
CA SER A 173 8.56 28.49 -3.68
C SER A 173 7.09 28.91 -3.73
N GLU A 174 6.70 29.65 -4.77
CA GLU A 174 5.32 30.08 -5.00
C GLU A 174 4.43 28.89 -5.40
N VAL A 175 4.93 28.01 -6.27
CA VAL A 175 4.24 26.75 -6.63
C VAL A 175 4.02 25.87 -5.41
N LYS A 176 5.03 25.73 -4.54
CA LYS A 176 4.89 24.96 -3.29
C LYS A 176 3.83 25.56 -2.38
N LYS A 177 3.87 26.88 -2.16
CA LYS A 177 2.87 27.59 -1.33
C LYS A 177 1.45 27.41 -1.87
N ALA A 178 1.27 27.47 -3.19
CA ALA A 178 -0.02 27.23 -3.83
C ALA A 178 -0.52 25.79 -3.60
N LYS A 179 0.35 24.79 -3.79
CA LYS A 179 0.00 23.38 -3.51
C LYS A 179 -0.39 23.14 -2.06
N ASP A 180 0.34 23.73 -1.12
CA ASP A 180 0.05 23.63 0.31
C ASP A 180 -1.33 24.24 0.62
N ASN A 181 -1.64 25.40 0.04
CA ASN A 181 -2.95 26.03 0.16
C ASN A 181 -4.08 25.16 -0.41
N TYR A 182 -3.92 24.63 -1.63
CA TYR A 182 -4.93 23.74 -2.24
C TYR A 182 -5.16 22.48 -1.39
N SER A 183 -4.09 21.91 -0.83
CA SER A 183 -4.17 20.74 0.03
C SER A 183 -4.91 21.05 1.32
N ASN A 184 -4.60 22.18 1.97
CA ASN A 184 -5.26 22.61 3.19
C ASN A 184 -6.75 22.88 2.97
N GLU A 185 -7.12 23.52 1.86
CA GLU A 185 -8.53 23.74 1.51
C GLU A 185 -9.25 22.42 1.24
N ALA A 186 -8.64 21.50 0.49
CA ALA A 186 -9.21 20.20 0.20
C ALA A 186 -9.43 19.39 1.50
N GLN A 187 -8.48 19.42 2.43
CA GLN A 187 -8.60 18.76 3.73
C GLN A 187 -9.74 19.33 4.58
N LYS A 188 -9.85 20.66 4.67
CA LYS A 188 -10.96 21.33 5.38
C LYS A 188 -12.31 20.95 4.78
N LEU A 189 -12.39 20.90 3.45
CA LEU A 189 -13.59 20.52 2.73
C LEU A 189 -13.96 19.06 3.01
N MET A 190 -13.01 18.13 2.88
CA MET A 190 -13.25 16.71 3.20
C MET A 190 -13.67 16.49 4.67
N ALA A 191 -13.13 17.28 5.60
CA ALA A 191 -13.47 17.17 7.03
C ALA A 191 -14.94 17.52 7.33
N GLN A 192 -15.58 18.38 6.53
CA GLN A 192 -17.00 18.72 6.69
C GLN A 192 -17.95 17.56 6.36
N TYR A 193 -17.49 16.63 5.51
CA TYR A 193 -18.27 15.49 5.03
C TYR A 193 -17.88 14.16 5.68
N ALA A 194 -16.84 14.17 6.50
CA ALA A 194 -16.53 13.08 7.40
C ALA A 194 -17.73 12.85 8.34
N LEU A 195 -18.18 11.59 8.47
CA LEU A 195 -19.31 11.26 9.35
C LEU A 195 -19.06 11.83 10.76
N PRO A 196 -20.07 12.45 11.41
CA PRO A 196 -19.97 12.69 12.84
C PRO A 196 -19.72 11.34 13.53
N ARG A 197 -18.88 11.34 14.58
CA ARG A 197 -18.88 10.21 15.53
C ARG A 197 -20.34 9.97 15.92
N GLN A 198 -20.82 8.74 15.79
CA GLN A 198 -22.08 8.37 16.41
C GLN A 198 -21.87 8.46 17.92
N GLU A 199 -22.43 9.51 18.55
CA GLU A 199 -22.66 9.51 19.98
C GLU A 199 -23.71 8.43 20.30
N PRO A 200 -23.47 7.54 21.28
CA PRO A 200 -24.49 6.61 21.74
C PRO A 200 -25.70 7.38 22.31
N LYS A 201 -26.92 6.95 21.94
CA LYS A 201 -28.18 7.51 22.43
C LYS A 201 -28.25 7.45 23.96
N LYS A 202 -28.66 8.58 24.57
CA LYS A 202 -28.93 8.75 26.00
C LYS A 202 -30.19 7.96 26.40
N GLU A 203 -30.06 7.04 27.34
CA GLU A 203 -31.14 6.68 28.28
C GLU A 203 -30.93 7.52 29.56
N GLU A 204 -32.02 8.09 30.07
CA GLU A 204 -32.03 9.09 31.15
C GLU A 204 -31.67 8.48 32.52
N VAL A 205 -30.75 9.13 33.25
CA VAL A 205 -30.66 9.00 34.72
C VAL A 205 -30.45 10.39 35.31
N PRO A 206 -31.28 10.83 36.28
CA PRO A 206 -31.23 12.19 36.82
C PRO A 206 -30.18 12.33 37.92
N GLY A 207 -29.53 13.50 37.99
CA GLY A 207 -28.84 13.96 39.20
C GLY A 207 -27.48 14.60 38.97
N LYS A 208 -27.44 15.93 39.12
CA LYS A 208 -26.25 16.80 39.09
C LYS A 208 -25.18 16.41 40.12
N ASN A 209 -23.90 16.47 39.75
CA ASN A 209 -23.02 17.58 40.18
C ASN A 209 -21.64 17.59 39.49
N GLN A 210 -21.14 18.81 39.36
CA GLN A 210 -19.98 19.27 38.60
C GLN A 210 -18.64 18.89 39.26
N GLY A 211 -17.59 18.74 38.46
CA GLY A 211 -16.20 18.70 38.93
C GLY A 211 -15.23 18.19 37.88
N THR A 212 -14.54 19.10 37.21
CA THR A 212 -13.48 18.93 36.20
C THR A 212 -12.43 17.86 36.55
N THR A 213 -12.16 16.95 35.61
CA THR A 213 -10.83 16.40 35.24
C THR A 213 -10.99 15.57 33.95
N ALA A 214 -9.95 15.56 33.10
CA ALA A 214 -9.93 14.83 31.83
C ALA A 214 -10.25 13.32 32.02
N PRO A 215 -10.97 12.65 31.11
CA PRO A 215 -11.25 11.23 31.26
C PRO A 215 -9.98 10.38 31.10
N PRO A 216 -9.77 9.35 31.94
CA PRO A 216 -8.65 8.43 31.84
C PRO A 216 -8.77 7.47 30.65
N ALA A 217 -7.63 6.94 30.23
CA ALA A 217 -7.51 5.87 29.23
C ALA A 217 -8.52 4.73 29.49
N GLU A 218 -9.28 4.34 28.45
CA GLU A 218 -10.12 3.14 28.47
C GLU A 218 -9.21 1.89 28.67
N GLN A 219 -9.09 1.45 29.91
CA GLN A 219 -8.67 0.09 30.24
C GLN A 219 -9.88 -0.83 30.06
N GLY A 220 -10.18 -1.19 28.81
CA GLY A 220 -11.10 -2.27 28.50
C GLY A 220 -10.37 -3.62 28.64
N THR A 221 -10.86 -4.48 29.52
CA THR A 221 -10.41 -5.88 29.64
C THR A 221 -10.77 -6.64 28.37
N HIS A 222 -9.86 -6.70 27.39
CA HIS A 222 -10.03 -7.49 26.18
C HIS A 222 -9.85 -8.98 26.49
N GLU A 223 -10.92 -9.66 26.91
CA GLU A 223 -10.88 -11.08 27.31
C GLU A 223 -10.79 -12.08 26.13
N GLY A 224 -10.83 -11.61 24.88
CA GLY A 224 -10.81 -12.49 23.71
C GLY A 224 -10.49 -11.79 22.39
N PHE A 225 -10.51 -12.57 21.30
CA PHE A 225 -10.33 -12.07 19.93
C PHE A 225 -11.66 -11.56 19.36
N SER A 226 -11.60 -10.43 18.67
CA SER A 226 -12.70 -9.85 17.89
C SER A 226 -12.64 -10.26 16.42
N TYR A 227 -11.56 -10.92 15.99
CA TYR A 227 -11.35 -11.37 14.62
C TYR A 227 -11.11 -12.89 14.56
N GLU A 228 -11.59 -13.49 13.47
CA GLU A 228 -11.42 -14.89 13.15
C GLU A 228 -10.00 -15.12 12.58
N TRP A 229 -9.04 -15.27 13.49
CA TRP A 229 -7.66 -15.58 13.12
C TRP A 229 -7.52 -17.02 12.63
N THR A 230 -7.03 -17.17 11.40
CA THR A 230 -6.86 -18.45 10.70
C THR A 230 -5.43 -18.56 10.15
N GLY A 231 -4.97 -19.79 9.90
CA GLY A 231 -3.65 -20.07 9.36
C GLY A 231 -3.04 -21.35 9.93
N ALA A 232 -2.05 -21.91 9.24
CA ALA A 232 -1.42 -23.20 9.60
C ALA A 232 -0.78 -23.20 11.00
N HIS A 233 -0.39 -22.03 11.51
CA HIS A 233 0.28 -21.87 12.80
C HIS A 233 -0.63 -21.29 13.88
N VAL A 234 -1.89 -20.97 13.56
CA VAL A 234 -2.85 -20.35 14.49
C VAL A 234 -3.65 -21.43 15.21
N THR A 235 -2.96 -22.25 16.00
CA THR A 235 -3.57 -23.34 16.79
C THR A 235 -4.32 -22.82 18.03
N PRO A 236 -5.19 -23.62 18.67
CA PRO A 236 -5.80 -23.24 19.95
C PRO A 236 -4.77 -22.88 21.03
N GLU A 237 -3.69 -23.67 21.14
CA GLU A 237 -2.59 -23.40 22.07
C GLU A 237 -1.91 -22.05 21.79
N PHE A 238 -1.66 -21.73 20.52
CA PHE A 238 -1.12 -20.44 20.12
C PHE A 238 -2.04 -19.29 20.53
N LYS A 239 -3.35 -19.41 20.26
CA LYS A 239 -4.36 -18.41 20.63
C LYS A 239 -4.42 -18.20 22.15
N THR A 240 -4.43 -19.28 22.94
CA THR A 240 -4.41 -19.19 24.41
C THR A 240 -3.16 -18.47 24.91
N LYS A 241 -1.98 -18.83 24.39
CA LYS A 241 -0.73 -18.18 24.81
C LYS A 241 -0.67 -16.69 24.42
N VAL A 242 -1.23 -16.32 23.26
CA VAL A 242 -1.39 -14.90 22.87
C VAL A 242 -2.28 -14.16 23.87
N LEU A 243 -3.43 -14.70 24.24
CA LEU A 243 -4.32 -14.08 25.22
C LEU A 243 -3.63 -13.88 26.58
N ASP A 244 -2.89 -14.88 27.06
CA ASP A 244 -2.14 -14.80 28.31
C ASP A 244 -1.06 -13.71 28.28
N ILE A 245 -0.34 -13.60 27.17
CA ILE A 245 0.67 -12.56 26.94
C ILE A 245 0.03 -11.18 26.93
N CYS A 246 -1.05 -11.02 26.15
CA CYS A 246 -1.78 -9.77 26.02
C CYS A 246 -2.38 -9.30 27.34
N LYS A 247 -2.90 -10.23 28.16
CA LYS A 247 -3.35 -9.94 29.53
C LYS A 247 -2.22 -9.40 30.41
N LYS A 248 -1.04 -10.04 30.38
CA LYS A 248 0.13 -9.60 31.15
C LYS A 248 0.68 -8.25 30.70
N LEU A 249 0.59 -7.95 29.40
CA LEU A 249 1.12 -6.73 28.82
C LEU A 249 0.09 -5.59 28.73
N GLN A 250 -1.18 -5.89 29.00
CA GLN A 250 -2.32 -4.99 28.81
C GLN A 250 -2.43 -4.47 27.37
N ILE A 251 -2.27 -5.36 26.39
CA ILE A 251 -2.36 -5.05 24.95
C ILE A 251 -3.55 -5.81 24.37
N ASN A 252 -4.26 -5.22 23.41
CA ASN A 252 -5.31 -5.91 22.68
C ASN A 252 -4.75 -7.14 21.91
N PRO A 253 -5.34 -8.33 22.07
CA PRO A 253 -4.86 -9.54 21.40
C PRO A 253 -4.97 -9.49 19.88
N ASP A 254 -5.98 -8.84 19.31
CA ASP A 254 -6.09 -8.67 17.86
C ASP A 254 -5.00 -7.72 17.30
N ASP A 255 -4.52 -6.77 18.10
CA ASP A 255 -3.41 -5.89 17.69
C ASP A 255 -2.11 -6.67 17.60
N LEU A 256 -1.82 -7.51 18.61
CA LEU A 256 -0.62 -8.36 18.59
C LEU A 256 -0.68 -9.36 17.43
N MET A 257 -1.84 -9.97 17.19
CA MET A 257 -2.05 -10.87 16.05
C MET A 257 -1.86 -10.16 14.71
N ALA A 258 -2.38 -8.94 14.56
CA ALA A 258 -2.23 -8.15 13.34
C ALA A 258 -0.77 -7.79 13.06
N ILE A 259 -0.01 -7.42 14.09
CA ILE A 259 1.42 -7.15 13.97
C ILE A 259 2.15 -8.40 13.49
N MET A 260 1.91 -9.56 14.13
CA MET A 260 2.54 -10.81 13.71
C MET A 260 2.17 -11.20 12.28
N ALA A 261 0.91 -11.04 11.90
CA ALA A 261 0.44 -11.32 10.55
C ALA A 261 1.10 -10.39 9.51
N PHE A 262 1.25 -9.10 9.82
CA PHE A 262 1.86 -8.11 8.94
C PHE A 262 3.36 -8.37 8.75
N GLU A 263 4.10 -8.55 9.85
CA GLU A 263 5.56 -8.72 9.84
C GLU A 263 5.98 -10.02 9.13
N SER A 264 5.28 -11.12 9.41
CA SER A 264 5.65 -12.45 8.90
C SER A 264 4.89 -12.88 7.63
N ARG A 265 3.99 -12.03 7.10
CA ARG A 265 3.11 -12.32 5.95
C ARG A 265 2.21 -13.54 6.19
N GLY A 266 1.42 -13.51 7.27
CA GLY A 266 0.43 -14.54 7.59
C GLY A 266 0.84 -15.49 8.72
N ILE A 267 1.33 -14.94 9.83
CA ILE A 267 1.69 -15.64 11.09
C ILE A 267 2.59 -16.84 10.80
N ASN A 268 3.81 -16.54 10.34
CA ASN A 268 4.79 -17.54 9.93
C ASN A 268 6.05 -17.46 10.81
N PRO A 269 6.30 -18.44 11.70
CA PRO A 269 7.49 -18.43 12.55
C PRO A 269 8.79 -18.67 11.78
N ALA A 270 8.75 -19.23 10.57
CA ALA A 270 9.92 -19.46 9.73
C ALA A 270 10.16 -18.32 8.71
N ALA A 271 9.40 -17.22 8.76
CA ALA A 271 9.58 -16.11 7.83
C ALA A 271 10.95 -15.45 8.01
N VAL A 272 11.75 -15.37 6.93
CA VAL A 272 13.06 -14.74 6.93
C VAL A 272 13.14 -13.66 5.85
N ASN A 273 13.57 -12.46 6.24
CA ASN A 273 13.92 -11.42 5.29
C ASN A 273 15.35 -11.64 4.77
N PRO A 274 15.54 -11.93 3.46
CA PRO A 274 16.86 -12.29 2.93
C PRO A 274 17.86 -11.12 2.94
N LYS A 275 17.39 -9.87 3.04
CA LYS A 275 18.24 -8.68 3.03
C LYS A 275 18.72 -8.29 4.41
N SER A 276 17.86 -8.40 5.43
CA SER A 276 18.18 -7.97 6.80
C SER A 276 18.45 -9.11 7.78
N GLY A 277 18.07 -10.34 7.44
CA GLY A 277 18.10 -11.49 8.35
C GLY A 277 16.99 -11.47 9.41
N ALA A 278 16.06 -10.52 9.33
CA ALA A 278 14.92 -10.44 10.24
C ALA A 278 14.08 -11.73 10.16
N THR A 279 13.73 -12.31 11.32
CA THR A 279 13.19 -13.68 11.37
C THR A 279 11.98 -13.81 12.30
N GLY A 280 11.01 -14.63 11.89
CA GLY A 280 9.90 -15.09 12.74
C GLY A 280 8.71 -14.13 12.83
N LEU A 281 7.87 -14.39 13.83
CA LEU A 281 6.52 -13.81 13.97
C LEU A 281 6.51 -12.29 13.91
N ILE A 282 7.47 -11.62 14.56
CA ILE A 282 7.60 -10.15 14.56
C ILE A 282 8.88 -9.67 13.85
N GLN A 283 9.47 -10.51 12.98
CA GLN A 283 10.69 -10.19 12.24
C GLN A 283 11.84 -9.72 13.15
N PHE A 284 12.20 -10.54 14.15
CA PHE A 284 13.33 -10.28 15.05
C PHE A 284 14.62 -10.04 14.27
N MET A 285 15.22 -8.86 14.41
CA MET A 285 16.53 -8.56 13.85
C MET A 285 17.62 -9.40 14.53
N PRO A 286 18.74 -9.74 13.84
CA PRO A 286 19.81 -10.55 14.41
C PRO A 286 20.33 -10.06 15.77
N SER A 287 20.52 -8.74 15.93
CA SER A 287 20.95 -8.14 17.19
C SER A 287 19.91 -8.26 18.31
N THR A 288 18.62 -8.17 17.96
CA THR A 288 17.51 -8.34 18.91
C THR A 288 17.38 -9.80 19.34
N ALA A 289 17.53 -10.75 18.43
CA ALA A 289 17.56 -12.18 18.78
C ALA A 289 18.69 -12.47 19.78
N ALA A 290 19.88 -11.92 19.53
CA ALA A 290 21.02 -12.07 20.43
C ALA A 290 20.77 -11.45 21.82
N SER A 291 20.19 -10.25 21.90
CA SER A 291 19.88 -9.60 23.19
C SER A 291 18.82 -10.34 24.00
N LEU A 292 17.97 -11.12 23.33
CA LEU A 292 16.98 -12.00 23.96
C LEU A 292 17.53 -13.40 24.32
N GLY A 293 18.84 -13.63 24.11
CA GLY A 293 19.51 -14.89 24.42
C GLY A 293 19.24 -16.02 23.42
N THR A 294 19.01 -15.68 22.15
CA THR A 294 18.80 -16.66 21.06
C THR A 294 19.50 -16.19 19.77
N SER A 295 19.21 -16.85 18.64
CA SER A 295 19.65 -16.43 17.31
C SER A 295 18.49 -16.47 16.32
N THR A 296 18.61 -15.77 15.20
CA THR A 296 17.62 -15.86 14.11
C THR A 296 17.55 -17.28 13.53
N SER A 297 18.67 -18.02 13.49
CA SER A 297 18.69 -19.41 13.06
C SER A 297 17.96 -20.36 14.02
N ALA A 298 18.00 -20.09 15.33
CA ALA A 298 17.23 -20.83 16.32
C ALA A 298 15.75 -20.45 16.25
N LEU A 299 15.43 -19.15 16.16
CA LEU A 299 14.05 -18.66 15.97
C LEU A 299 13.39 -19.30 14.75
N ALA A 300 14.05 -19.36 13.60
CA ALA A 300 13.51 -19.97 12.39
C ALA A 300 13.13 -21.46 12.54
N LYS A 301 13.70 -22.16 13.53
CA LYS A 301 13.43 -23.57 13.84
C LYS A 301 12.38 -23.76 14.93
N MET A 302 12.02 -22.69 15.63
CA MET A 302 11.00 -22.72 16.67
C MET A 302 9.60 -22.75 16.06
N SER A 303 8.69 -23.43 16.74
CA SER A 303 7.26 -23.30 16.53
C SER A 303 6.77 -21.88 16.81
N ALA A 304 5.58 -21.55 16.31
CA ALA A 304 4.95 -20.26 16.62
C ALA A 304 4.71 -20.10 18.13
N VAL A 305 4.35 -21.17 18.84
CA VAL A 305 4.11 -21.14 20.30
C VAL A 305 5.40 -20.88 21.08
N GLU A 306 6.53 -21.48 20.69
CA GLU A 306 7.84 -21.20 21.31
C GLU A 306 8.29 -19.76 21.07
N GLN A 307 8.10 -19.23 19.85
CA GLN A 307 8.43 -17.84 19.55
C GLN A 307 7.65 -16.82 20.39
N LEU A 308 6.44 -17.16 20.85
CA LEU A 308 5.65 -16.27 21.70
C LEU A 308 6.35 -15.92 23.03
N ASP A 309 7.24 -16.77 23.55
CA ASP A 309 8.03 -16.41 24.74
C ASP A 309 9.00 -15.26 24.45
N TYR A 310 9.55 -15.23 23.25
CA TYR A 310 10.42 -14.16 22.78
C TYR A 310 9.63 -12.90 22.41
N VAL A 311 8.41 -13.05 21.87
CA VAL A 311 7.49 -11.94 21.65
C VAL A 311 7.15 -11.28 23.00
N TYR A 312 6.78 -12.06 24.02
CA TYR A 312 6.54 -11.55 25.36
C TYR A 312 7.76 -10.81 25.92
N LYS A 313 8.96 -11.43 25.88
CA LYS A 313 10.19 -10.78 26.36
C LYS A 313 10.48 -9.47 25.65
N TYR A 314 10.22 -9.40 24.34
CA TYR A 314 10.45 -8.21 23.52
C TYR A 314 9.49 -7.07 23.86
N PHE A 315 8.20 -7.36 24.08
CA PHE A 315 7.19 -6.35 24.40
C PHE A 315 7.15 -5.97 25.89
N LYS A 316 7.62 -6.84 26.80
CA LYS A 316 7.58 -6.62 28.26
C LYS A 316 8.11 -5.25 28.72
N PRO A 317 9.23 -4.71 28.18
CA PRO A 317 9.73 -3.38 28.58
C PRO A 317 8.80 -2.21 28.23
N TYR A 318 7.81 -2.44 27.35
CA TYR A 318 6.86 -1.43 26.88
C TYR A 318 5.48 -1.58 27.54
N ALA A 319 5.29 -2.55 28.44
CA ALA A 319 4.04 -2.72 29.17
C ALA A 319 3.65 -1.41 29.90
N GLY A 320 2.38 -1.05 29.83
CA GLY A 320 1.86 0.21 30.38
C GLY A 320 2.15 1.47 29.54
N ARG A 321 2.88 1.35 28.41
CA ARG A 321 3.15 2.46 27.48
C ARG A 321 2.44 2.31 26.13
N ILE A 322 1.72 1.20 25.95
CA ILE A 322 1.04 0.84 24.70
C ILE A 322 -0.45 1.12 24.87
N HIS A 323 -0.94 2.19 24.27
CA HIS A 323 -2.33 2.62 24.45
C HIS A 323 -3.25 2.20 23.29
N ASN A 324 -2.68 1.89 22.13
CA ASN A 324 -3.43 1.52 20.93
C ASN A 324 -2.55 0.71 19.95
N VAL A 325 -3.16 0.26 18.85
CA VAL A 325 -2.48 -0.49 17.78
C VAL A 325 -1.28 0.24 17.18
N TYR A 326 -1.29 1.57 17.13
CA TYR A 326 -0.17 2.35 16.61
C TYR A 326 1.02 2.31 17.55
N ASP A 327 0.80 2.46 18.86
CA ASP A 327 1.85 2.25 19.87
C ASP A 327 2.39 0.82 19.81
N ALA A 328 1.51 -0.17 19.75
CA ALA A 328 1.89 -1.58 19.71
C ALA A 328 2.79 -1.87 18.50
N TYR A 329 2.44 -1.33 17.33
CA TYR A 329 3.25 -1.50 16.14
C TYR A 329 4.60 -0.76 16.22
N MET A 330 4.65 0.41 16.86
CA MET A 330 5.92 1.13 17.04
C MET A 330 6.93 0.35 17.87
N VAL A 331 6.50 -0.54 18.77
CA VAL A 331 7.42 -1.45 19.49
C VAL A 331 8.24 -2.30 18.53
N VAL A 332 7.67 -2.73 17.41
CA VAL A 332 8.36 -3.57 16.41
C VAL A 332 9.05 -2.71 15.36
N PHE A 333 8.35 -1.70 14.84
CA PHE A 333 8.84 -0.90 13.72
C PHE A 333 9.92 0.10 14.13
N LEU A 334 9.62 0.96 15.11
CA LEU A 334 10.50 2.06 15.52
C LEU A 334 10.14 2.58 16.92
N PRO A 335 10.75 2.03 18.00
CA PRO A 335 10.28 2.23 19.38
C PRO A 335 10.22 3.67 19.88
N ILE A 336 10.96 4.60 19.26
CA ILE A 336 10.89 6.03 19.58
C ILE A 336 9.50 6.64 19.30
N GLY A 337 8.68 6.00 18.46
CA GLY A 337 7.31 6.39 18.16
C GLY A 337 6.27 5.95 19.21
N VAL A 338 6.65 5.13 20.19
CA VAL A 338 5.73 4.68 21.25
C VAL A 338 5.33 5.87 22.12
N GLY A 339 4.03 6.09 22.28
CA GLY A 339 3.45 7.21 23.03
C GLY A 339 3.51 8.56 22.32
N LYS A 340 4.02 8.62 21.07
CA LYS A 340 3.97 9.84 20.24
C LYS A 340 2.62 10.02 19.58
N ASP A 341 2.33 11.24 19.15
CA ASP A 341 1.11 11.53 18.38
C ASP A 341 1.09 10.80 17.03
N ASP A 342 -0.10 10.56 16.51
CA ASP A 342 -0.34 9.86 15.24
C ASP A 342 0.39 10.51 14.05
N ASP A 343 0.53 11.84 14.05
CA ASP A 343 1.19 12.62 13.01
C ASP A 343 2.72 12.71 13.19
N PHE A 344 3.27 12.02 14.20
CA PHE A 344 4.72 12.00 14.42
C PHE A 344 5.45 11.42 13.20
N VAL A 345 6.36 12.22 12.63
CA VAL A 345 7.11 11.87 11.42
C VAL A 345 8.25 10.91 11.75
N LEU A 346 8.09 9.65 11.37
CA LEU A 346 9.07 8.57 11.54
C LEU A 346 10.16 8.62 10.47
N GLY A 347 9.78 8.96 9.24
CA GLY A 347 10.68 9.07 8.11
C GLY A 347 10.33 10.25 7.22
N GLN A 348 11.32 10.84 6.57
CA GLN A 348 11.13 11.91 5.60
C GLN A 348 12.19 11.78 4.52
N LYS A 349 11.77 11.79 3.25
CA LYS A 349 12.68 11.59 2.10
C LYS A 349 13.84 12.59 2.15
N ASP A 350 15.04 12.07 1.92
CA ASP A 350 16.30 12.82 1.86
C ASP A 350 16.64 13.64 3.13
N SER A 351 15.90 13.45 4.23
CA SER A 351 16.16 14.16 5.49
C SER A 351 17.41 13.64 6.20
N THR A 352 18.27 14.57 6.58
CA THR A 352 19.45 14.31 7.42
C THR A 352 19.14 14.39 8.91
N GLU A 353 17.90 14.71 9.30
CA GLU A 353 17.49 14.83 10.69
C GLU A 353 17.67 13.50 11.42
N ILE A 354 18.43 13.54 12.52
CA ILE A 354 18.69 12.38 13.36
C ILE A 354 17.45 12.11 14.21
N LEU A 355 16.93 10.90 14.11
CA LEU A 355 15.80 10.45 14.90
C LEU A 355 16.25 9.76 16.19
N ALA A 356 17.21 8.84 16.09
CA ALA A 356 17.76 8.12 17.24
C ALA A 356 19.18 7.62 16.94
N GLY A 357 20.14 7.93 17.82
CA GLY A 357 21.54 7.56 17.61
C GLY A 357 22.09 8.09 16.29
N LYS A 358 22.42 7.20 15.33
CA LYS A 358 22.90 7.54 13.97
C LYS A 358 21.83 7.31 12.88
N LEU A 359 20.60 6.97 13.26
CA LEU A 359 19.48 6.74 12.35
C LEU A 359 18.84 8.08 11.99
N THR A 360 18.79 8.40 10.70
CA THR A 360 18.13 9.62 10.20
C THR A 360 16.74 9.31 9.66
N LYS A 361 15.85 10.32 9.66
CA LYS A 361 14.53 10.22 9.02
C LYS A 361 14.63 9.86 7.54
N GLY A 362 15.67 10.32 6.84
CA GLY A 362 15.96 9.94 5.45
C GLY A 362 16.26 8.46 5.28
N LYS A 363 17.05 7.86 6.19
CA LYS A 363 17.32 6.41 6.16
C LYS A 363 16.05 5.60 6.44
N VAL A 364 15.24 6.02 7.42
CA VAL A 364 13.94 5.38 7.71
C VAL A 364 13.05 5.41 6.48
N TYR A 365 12.94 6.57 5.83
CA TYR A 365 12.15 6.72 4.62
C TYR A 365 12.69 5.87 3.45
N ALA A 366 14.00 5.91 3.20
CA ALA A 366 14.60 5.16 2.09
C ALA A 366 14.39 3.63 2.21
N GLN A 367 14.36 3.11 3.44
CA GLN A 367 14.13 1.69 3.71
C GLN A 367 12.66 1.30 3.71
N ASN A 368 11.76 2.24 4.04
CA ASN A 368 10.36 1.96 4.33
C ASN A 368 9.40 2.81 3.50
N SER A 369 9.83 3.30 2.33
CA SER A 369 9.03 4.23 1.51
C SER A 369 7.65 3.71 1.10
N GLY A 370 7.41 2.40 1.17
CA GLY A 370 6.08 1.81 0.96
C GLY A 370 5.07 2.05 2.09
N LEU A 371 5.50 2.68 3.18
CA LEU A 371 4.63 3.13 4.27
C LEU A 371 4.11 4.56 4.07
N ASP A 372 4.70 5.36 3.17
CA ASP A 372 4.16 6.66 2.76
C ASP A 372 2.94 6.40 1.86
N VAL A 373 1.73 6.57 2.39
CA VAL A 373 0.49 6.22 1.69
C VAL A 373 -0.04 7.41 0.89
N ASN A 374 0.19 8.62 1.38
CA ASN A 374 -0.34 9.84 0.77
C ASN A 374 0.63 10.45 -0.27
N GLY A 375 1.88 9.99 -0.33
CA GLY A 375 2.92 10.44 -1.26
C GLY A 375 3.51 11.80 -0.91
N ASP A 376 3.41 12.24 0.35
CA ASP A 376 3.89 13.54 0.80
C ASP A 376 5.39 13.56 1.17
N PHE A 377 6.09 12.45 0.92
CA PHE A 377 7.48 12.20 1.23
C PHE A 377 7.79 12.11 2.72
N LYS A 378 6.77 11.80 3.54
CA LYS A 378 6.90 11.47 4.94
C LYS A 378 6.27 10.11 5.23
N ILE A 379 6.70 9.51 6.32
CA ILE A 379 6.07 8.35 6.92
C ILE A 379 5.67 8.79 8.31
N THR A 380 4.38 8.91 8.56
CA THR A 380 3.84 9.18 9.88
C THR A 380 3.61 7.89 10.66
N LYS A 381 3.51 8.01 11.99
CA LYS A 381 3.12 6.90 12.87
C LYS A 381 1.78 6.30 12.45
N LYS A 382 0.82 7.15 12.11
CA LYS A 382 -0.50 6.73 11.62
C LYS A 382 -0.41 5.89 10.36
N GLU A 383 0.32 6.33 9.35
CA GLU A 383 0.44 5.60 8.09
C GLU A 383 1.11 4.23 8.27
N ALA A 384 2.17 4.21 9.08
CA ALA A 384 2.87 2.99 9.42
C ALA A 384 1.91 1.99 10.12
N GLY A 385 1.19 2.46 11.15
CA GLY A 385 0.21 1.64 11.87
C GLY A 385 -1.03 1.26 11.06
N GLN A 386 -1.43 2.07 10.08
CA GLN A 386 -2.57 1.79 9.21
C GLN A 386 -2.36 0.52 8.39
N LYS A 387 -1.12 0.18 8.01
CA LYS A 387 -0.83 -1.09 7.32
C LYS A 387 -1.14 -2.31 8.18
N VAL A 388 -0.92 -2.22 9.49
CA VAL A 388 -1.28 -3.27 10.46
C VAL A 388 -2.80 -3.40 10.58
N ILE A 389 -3.51 -2.28 10.71
CA ILE A 389 -4.98 -2.26 10.72
C ILE A 389 -5.54 -2.89 9.44
N ASN A 390 -4.98 -2.52 8.28
CA ASN A 390 -5.40 -3.06 6.99
C ASN A 390 -5.18 -4.58 6.93
N THR A 391 -4.09 -5.07 7.53
CA THR A 391 -3.82 -6.52 7.63
C THR A 391 -4.84 -7.21 8.52
N ARG A 392 -5.16 -6.64 9.69
CA ARG A 392 -6.22 -7.16 10.57
C ARG A 392 -7.56 -7.26 9.86
N ASN A 393 -7.91 -6.24 9.08
CA ASN A 393 -9.19 -6.17 8.37
C ASN A 393 -9.30 -7.15 7.19
N GLN A 394 -8.24 -7.87 6.82
CA GLN A 394 -8.32 -9.01 5.91
C GLN A 394 -8.95 -10.24 6.58
N TYR A 395 -8.94 -10.30 7.92
CA TYR A 395 -9.58 -11.34 8.69
C TYR A 395 -11.03 -10.96 8.99
N LYS A 396 -11.89 -11.97 9.06
CA LYS A 396 -13.32 -11.78 9.31
C LYS A 396 -13.54 -11.33 10.76
N LYS A 397 -14.28 -10.24 10.96
CA LYS A 397 -14.67 -9.80 12.30
C LYS A 397 -15.74 -10.74 12.87
N ILE A 398 -15.58 -11.15 14.13
CA ILE A 398 -16.57 -11.92 14.88
C ILE A 398 -17.69 -10.94 15.27
N LYS A 399 -18.95 -11.32 15.00
CA LYS A 399 -20.12 -10.48 15.26
C LYS A 399 -20.51 -10.50 16.72
#